data_AF-A0A948RG44-F1
#
_entry.id   AF-A0A948RG44-F1
#
_cell.length_a   1.000
_cell.length_b   1.000
_cell.length_c   1.000
_cell.angle_alpha   90.00
_cell.angle_beta   90.00
_cell.angle_gamma   90.00
#
_symmetry.space_group_name_H-M   'P 1'
#
loop_
_entity.id
_entity.type
_entity.pdbx_description
1 polymer ?
#
loop_
_entity_poly.entity_id
_entity_poly.type
_entity_poly.pdbx_seq_one_letter_code
_entity_poly.pdbx_strand_id
1 'polypeptide(L)'
;MTDKFFLGKLFDPAQNKITGQPLLYDPADLTTHAVVTGMTGSGKTGLCIALMEEAALQGVPALMIDPKGDLTNLLLHFPDLAPQDFQPWLDPEMARRAGKSLEQASSDAATAWRNGLAEWGMDRERLLALKNAAQFAVYTPGSDAGIPVSVLTSLHAPPIPSTSLGTSPWEGNRDLLRAQIASTVTALLGLVGLGEMDPLRSCEHILLSTIFENAWSQARSLDMAELILQTQNPPFDKLGAFPVDTFFPAKERMALALQLNNILAAPAFEIWRQGQSLDIA
;
A
#
# COMPACT_ATOMS: atom_id res chain seq x y z
N MET A 1 -30.05 0.03 3.15
CA MET A 1 -29.02 0.49 2.19
C MET A 1 -29.10 -0.44 1.00
N THR A 2 -28.95 0.09 -0.22
CA THR A 2 -28.84 -0.74 -1.42
C THR A 2 -27.53 -1.52 -1.39
N ASP A 3 -27.56 -2.76 -1.87
CA ASP A 3 -26.39 -3.62 -2.13
C ASP A 3 -25.52 -3.12 -3.28
N LYS A 4 -25.98 -2.11 -4.02
CA LYS A 4 -25.28 -1.50 -5.16
C LYS A 4 -24.51 -0.24 -4.79
N PHE A 5 -23.43 0.01 -5.53
CA PHE A 5 -22.63 1.23 -5.45
C PHE A 5 -23.30 2.36 -6.24
N PHE A 6 -23.44 3.53 -5.63
CA PHE A 6 -23.89 4.74 -6.32
C PHE A 6 -22.71 5.43 -7.02
N LEU A 7 -22.66 5.37 -8.35
CA LEU A 7 -21.59 5.98 -9.16
C LEU A 7 -22.03 7.28 -9.85
N GLY A 8 -23.01 7.96 -9.28
CA GLY A 8 -23.57 9.20 -9.81
C GLY A 8 -24.91 8.99 -10.53
N LYS A 9 -25.13 9.72 -11.62
CA LYS A 9 -26.41 9.76 -12.35
C LYS A 9 -26.17 9.50 -13.82
N LEU A 10 -27.14 8.89 -14.50
CA LEU A 10 -27.04 8.61 -15.93
C LEU A 10 -26.96 9.91 -16.74
N PHE A 11 -26.12 9.91 -17.77
CA PHE A 11 -25.98 11.01 -18.71
C PHE A 11 -26.77 10.72 -19.98
N ASP A 12 -27.63 11.66 -20.41
CA ASP A 12 -28.35 11.58 -21.68
C ASP A 12 -27.51 12.27 -22.77
N PRO A 13 -26.92 11.52 -23.73
CA PRO A 13 -26.10 12.08 -24.79
C PRO A 13 -26.91 12.86 -25.83
N ALA A 14 -28.21 12.58 -25.99
CA ALA A 14 -29.06 13.31 -26.93
C ALA A 14 -29.43 14.70 -26.40
N GLN A 15 -29.62 14.82 -25.08
CA GLN A 15 -29.91 16.10 -24.42
C GLN A 15 -28.67 16.82 -23.91
N ASN A 16 -27.51 16.15 -23.93
CA ASN A 16 -26.25 16.62 -23.36
C ASN A 16 -26.40 17.04 -21.89
N LYS A 17 -27.12 16.24 -21.10
CA LYS A 17 -27.48 16.56 -19.71
C LYS A 17 -27.41 15.34 -18.81
N ILE A 18 -27.06 15.58 -17.55
CA ILE A 18 -27.20 14.60 -16.47
C ILE A 18 -28.69 14.45 -16.16
N THR A 19 -29.16 13.21 -16.08
CA THR A 19 -30.55 12.88 -15.73
C THR A 19 -30.73 12.81 -14.21
N GLY A 20 -31.98 12.70 -13.75
CA GLY A 20 -32.27 12.43 -12.33
C GLY A 20 -32.09 10.96 -11.93
N GLN A 21 -31.80 10.05 -12.87
CA GLN A 21 -31.72 8.62 -12.60
C GLN A 21 -30.35 8.24 -12.03
N PRO A 22 -30.29 7.58 -10.86
CA PRO A 22 -29.02 7.14 -10.28
C PRO A 22 -28.40 6.02 -11.12
N LEU A 23 -27.08 6.06 -11.27
CA LEU A 23 -26.28 4.95 -11.77
C LEU A 23 -25.89 4.07 -10.58
N LEU A 24 -26.56 2.92 -10.47
CA LEU A 24 -26.30 1.92 -9.44
C LEU A 24 -25.53 0.74 -10.04
N TYR A 25 -24.32 0.52 -9.57
CA TYR A 25 -23.38 -0.48 -10.07
C TYR A 25 -23.34 -1.70 -9.15
N ASP A 26 -23.29 -2.91 -9.72
CA ASP A 26 -23.23 -4.14 -8.94
C ASP A 26 -21.78 -4.44 -8.51
N PRO A 27 -21.46 -4.43 -7.20
CA PRO A 27 -20.09 -4.68 -6.76
C PRO A 27 -19.59 -6.09 -7.13
N ALA A 28 -20.47 -7.05 -7.40
CA ALA A 28 -20.07 -8.39 -7.85
C ALA A 28 -19.29 -8.35 -9.17
N ASP A 29 -19.55 -7.37 -10.03
CA ASP A 29 -18.83 -7.19 -11.30
C ASP A 29 -17.35 -6.80 -11.10
N LEU A 30 -16.97 -6.29 -9.92
CA LEU A 30 -15.59 -5.89 -9.58
C LEU A 30 -14.73 -7.05 -9.04
N THR A 31 -15.29 -8.26 -8.91
CA THR A 31 -14.59 -9.43 -8.33
C THR A 31 -13.58 -10.09 -9.27
N THR A 32 -13.59 -9.71 -10.55
CA THR A 32 -12.57 -10.15 -11.51
C THR A 32 -11.47 -9.10 -11.57
N HIS A 33 -11.60 -8.07 -12.42
CA HIS A 33 -10.66 -6.96 -12.54
C HIS A 33 -11.39 -5.75 -13.16
N ALA A 34 -11.00 -4.53 -12.81
CA ALA A 34 -11.50 -3.31 -13.45
C ALA A 34 -10.33 -2.43 -13.91
N VAL A 35 -10.53 -1.70 -15.00
CA VAL A 35 -9.56 -0.74 -15.54
C VAL A 35 -10.26 0.57 -15.85
N VAL A 36 -9.77 1.67 -15.26
CA VAL A 36 -10.26 3.04 -15.51
C VAL A 36 -9.22 3.79 -16.36
N THR A 37 -9.63 4.24 -17.54
CA THR A 37 -8.75 4.97 -18.47
C THR A 37 -9.32 6.37 -18.81
N GLY A 38 -8.46 7.28 -19.28
CA GLY A 38 -8.83 8.66 -19.58
C GLY A 38 -7.68 9.64 -19.40
N MET A 39 -7.77 10.82 -20.02
CA MET A 39 -6.76 11.89 -19.90
C MET A 39 -6.78 12.60 -18.54
N THR A 40 -5.74 13.36 -18.20
CA THR A 40 -5.75 14.20 -16.99
C THR A 40 -6.96 15.14 -16.99
N GLY A 41 -7.63 15.29 -15.84
CA GLY A 41 -8.86 16.07 -15.72
C GLY A 41 -10.14 15.37 -16.19
N SER A 42 -10.08 14.14 -16.72
CA SER A 42 -11.27 13.40 -17.17
C SER A 42 -12.10 12.76 -16.04
N GLY A 43 -11.74 12.99 -14.77
CA GLY A 43 -12.48 12.44 -13.62
C GLY A 43 -12.10 11.02 -13.17
N LYS A 44 -10.99 10.43 -13.65
CA LYS A 44 -10.55 9.08 -13.24
C LYS A 44 -10.41 8.94 -11.72
N THR A 45 -9.64 9.82 -11.08
CA THR A 45 -9.44 9.81 -9.63
C THR A 45 -10.76 9.96 -8.90
N GLY A 46 -11.64 10.86 -9.35
CA GLY A 46 -12.97 11.06 -8.77
C GLY A 46 -13.86 9.81 -8.85
N LEU A 47 -13.83 9.08 -9.96
CA LEU A 47 -14.53 7.80 -10.09
C LEU A 47 -13.98 6.75 -9.13
N CYS A 48 -12.65 6.64 -9.01
CA CYS A 48 -12.03 5.70 -8.06
C CYS A 48 -12.38 6.06 -6.61
N ILE A 49 -12.35 7.35 -6.26
CA ILE A 49 -12.76 7.84 -4.93
C ILE A 49 -14.20 7.43 -4.64
N ALA A 50 -15.14 7.72 -5.55
CA ALA A 50 -16.53 7.34 -5.38
C ALA A 50 -16.70 5.82 -5.20
N LEU A 51 -16.01 5.01 -6.02
CA LEU A 51 -16.01 3.55 -5.88
C LEU A 51 -15.51 3.10 -4.51
N MET A 52 -14.44 3.70 -3.99
CA MET A 52 -13.87 3.32 -2.69
C MET A 52 -14.74 3.79 -1.52
N GLU A 53 -15.39 4.95 -1.61
CA GLU A 53 -16.35 5.41 -0.61
C GLU A 53 -17.58 4.50 -0.53
N GLU A 54 -18.12 4.06 -1.68
CA GLU A 54 -19.24 3.10 -1.71
C GLU A 54 -18.82 1.72 -1.17
N ALA A 55 -17.61 1.27 -1.48
CA ALA A 55 -17.05 0.04 -0.93
C ALA A 55 -16.91 0.13 0.60
N ALA A 56 -16.39 1.25 1.11
CA ALA A 56 -16.28 1.48 2.55
C ALA A 56 -17.65 1.47 3.23
N LEU A 57 -18.66 2.14 2.67
CA LEU A 57 -20.04 2.15 3.18
C LEU A 57 -20.67 0.76 3.27
N GLN A 58 -20.21 -0.20 2.46
CA GLN A 58 -20.63 -1.60 2.51
C GLN A 58 -19.70 -2.50 3.34
N GLY A 59 -18.72 -1.93 4.03
CA GLY A 59 -17.78 -2.68 4.87
C GLY A 59 -16.78 -3.52 4.08
N VAL A 60 -16.53 -3.18 2.81
CA VAL A 60 -15.52 -3.85 1.98
C VAL A 60 -14.16 -3.21 2.26
N PRO A 61 -13.16 -3.97 2.76
CA PRO A 61 -11.82 -3.43 3.00
C PRO A 61 -11.12 -3.10 1.69
N ALA A 62 -10.36 -2.00 1.68
CA ALA A 62 -9.63 -1.55 0.50
C ALA A 62 -8.19 -1.17 0.85
N LEU A 63 -7.24 -1.58 -0.01
CA LEU A 63 -5.87 -1.10 -0.01
C LEU A 63 -5.64 -0.27 -1.29
N MET A 64 -5.27 0.99 -1.11
CA MET A 64 -5.05 1.93 -2.21
C MET A 64 -3.56 2.25 -2.31
N ILE A 65 -2.98 2.01 -3.49
CA ILE A 65 -1.59 2.37 -3.80
C ILE A 65 -1.61 3.67 -4.59
N ASP A 66 -1.13 4.75 -3.95
CA ASP A 66 -1.20 6.09 -4.50
C ASP A 66 0.20 6.68 -4.74
N PRO A 67 0.78 6.49 -5.94
CA PRO A 67 2.06 7.09 -6.27
C PRO A 67 1.98 8.61 -6.52
N LYS A 68 0.76 9.20 -6.62
CA LYS A 68 0.57 10.63 -6.91
C LYS A 68 0.25 11.45 -5.65
N GLY A 69 -0.27 10.82 -4.61
CA GLY A 69 -0.65 11.43 -3.35
C GLY A 69 -2.04 12.08 -3.35
N ASP A 70 -2.83 11.97 -4.43
CA ASP A 70 -4.14 12.60 -4.56
C ASP A 70 -5.30 11.82 -3.91
N LEU A 71 -5.12 10.53 -3.60
CA LEU A 71 -6.11 9.70 -2.91
C LEU A 71 -6.16 9.97 -1.40
N THR A 72 -5.16 10.64 -0.83
CA THR A 72 -5.18 11.07 0.58
C THR A 72 -6.37 11.97 0.94
N ASN A 73 -6.97 12.61 -0.08
CA ASN A 73 -8.21 13.39 0.06
C ASN A 73 -9.41 12.57 0.55
N LEU A 74 -9.37 11.22 0.45
CA LEU A 74 -10.36 10.32 1.05
C LEU A 74 -10.43 10.40 2.58
N LEU A 75 -9.48 11.09 3.24
CA LEU A 75 -9.55 11.32 4.68
C LEU A 75 -10.27 12.63 5.03
N LEU A 76 -10.62 13.47 4.05
CA LEU A 76 -11.22 14.79 4.25
C LEU A 76 -12.75 14.72 4.31
N HIS A 77 -13.27 13.81 5.15
CA HIS A 77 -14.70 13.70 5.40
C HIS A 77 -15.14 14.73 6.45
N PHE A 78 -15.89 15.75 6.03
CA PHE A 78 -16.40 16.82 6.90
C PHE A 78 -17.94 16.78 7.00
N PRO A 79 -18.52 15.99 7.91
CA PRO A 79 -19.98 15.85 7.98
C PRO A 79 -20.71 17.13 8.36
N ASP A 80 -20.09 18.00 9.16
CA ASP A 80 -20.69 19.27 9.58
C ASP A 80 -20.49 20.39 8.55
N LEU A 81 -19.58 20.18 7.58
CA LEU A 81 -19.21 21.15 6.55
C LEU A 81 -19.00 22.54 7.14
N ALA A 82 -18.28 22.61 8.26
CA ALA A 82 -17.98 23.86 8.94
C ALA A 82 -16.80 24.53 8.23
N PRO A 83 -16.75 25.87 8.12
CA PRO A 83 -15.62 26.57 7.53
C PRO A 83 -14.26 26.14 8.14
N GLN A 84 -14.23 25.89 9.44
CA GLN A 84 -13.03 25.47 10.17
C GLN A 84 -12.50 24.10 9.74
N ASP A 85 -13.34 23.23 9.18
CA ASP A 85 -12.91 21.93 8.65
C ASP A 85 -12.05 22.11 7.39
N PHE A 86 -12.36 23.12 6.57
CA PHE A 86 -11.66 23.42 5.31
C PHE A 86 -10.42 24.29 5.51
N GLN A 87 -10.45 25.17 6.51
CA GLN A 87 -9.42 26.19 6.74
C GLN A 87 -7.97 25.65 6.72
N PRO A 88 -7.62 24.52 7.36
CA PRO A 88 -6.25 23.99 7.36
C PRO A 88 -5.74 23.55 5.98
N TRP A 89 -6.65 23.28 5.05
CA TRP A 89 -6.37 22.73 3.72
C TRP A 89 -6.36 23.80 2.62
N LEU A 90 -6.64 25.05 2.98
CA LEU A 90 -6.64 26.17 2.04
C LEU A 90 -5.28 26.88 2.04
N ASP A 91 -4.79 27.21 0.85
CA ASP A 91 -3.58 28.02 0.69
C ASP A 91 -3.86 29.51 1.00
N PRO A 92 -3.26 30.09 2.05
CA PRO A 92 -3.47 31.49 2.41
C PRO A 92 -3.05 32.47 1.30
N GLU A 93 -2.04 32.11 0.50
CA GLU A 93 -1.53 32.96 -0.58
C GLU A 93 -2.52 32.98 -1.76
N MET A 94 -3.17 31.85 -2.06
CA MET A 94 -4.26 31.81 -3.04
C MET A 94 -5.45 32.66 -2.59
N ALA A 95 -5.84 32.57 -1.31
CA ALA A 95 -6.92 33.41 -0.76
C ALA A 95 -6.59 34.91 -0.89
N ARG A 96 -5.36 35.28 -0.53
CA ARG A 96 -4.87 36.66 -0.64
C ARG A 96 -4.89 37.19 -2.07
N ARG A 97 -4.43 36.41 -3.04
CA ARG A 97 -4.45 36.77 -4.48
C ARG A 97 -5.87 36.95 -5.01
N ALA A 98 -6.83 36.21 -4.46
CA ALA A 98 -8.25 36.36 -4.77
C ALA A 98 -8.93 37.52 -4.03
N GLY A 99 -8.19 38.30 -3.22
CA GLY A 99 -8.71 39.41 -2.43
C GLY A 99 -9.58 38.97 -1.25
N LYS A 100 -9.42 37.73 -0.77
CA LYS A 100 -10.21 37.14 0.31
C LYS A 100 -9.35 36.92 1.56
N SER A 101 -9.96 37.03 2.74
CA SER A 101 -9.35 36.49 3.96
C SER A 101 -9.44 34.96 3.96
N LEU A 102 -8.63 34.32 4.80
CA LEU A 102 -8.67 32.86 4.93
C LEU A 102 -10.02 32.39 5.48
N GLU A 103 -10.64 33.15 6.38
CA GLU A 103 -11.98 32.89 6.92
C GLU A 103 -13.05 32.98 5.83
N GLN A 104 -12.97 33.99 4.96
CA GLN A 104 -13.89 34.12 3.83
C GLN A 104 -13.72 32.95 2.85
N ALA A 105 -12.48 32.60 2.50
CA ALA A 105 -12.20 31.45 1.63
C ALA A 105 -12.72 30.13 2.21
N SER A 106 -12.61 29.96 3.54
CA SER A 106 -13.13 28.79 4.26
C SER A 106 -14.65 28.72 4.23
N SER A 107 -15.34 29.85 4.42
CA SER A 107 -16.80 29.95 4.33
C SER A 107 -17.31 29.67 2.91
N ASP A 108 -16.62 30.21 1.91
CA ASP A 108 -16.93 29.99 0.50
C ASP A 108 -16.76 28.50 0.15
N ALA A 109 -15.67 27.86 0.60
CA ALA A 109 -15.44 26.43 0.41
C ALA A 109 -16.53 25.58 1.05
N ALA A 110 -16.87 25.82 2.32
CA ALA A 110 -17.93 25.11 3.02
C ALA A 110 -19.29 25.24 2.31
N THR A 111 -19.61 26.43 1.81
CA THR A 111 -20.85 26.68 1.05
C THR A 111 -20.85 25.93 -0.28
N ALA A 112 -19.74 25.98 -1.03
CA ALA A 112 -19.60 25.29 -2.30
C ALA A 112 -19.78 23.76 -2.15
N TRP A 113 -19.12 23.16 -1.15
CA TRP A 113 -19.25 21.74 -0.85
C TRP A 113 -20.67 21.36 -0.42
N ARG A 114 -21.31 22.15 0.44
CA ARG A 114 -22.69 21.93 0.86
C ARG A 114 -23.66 21.93 -0.30
N ASN A 115 -23.54 22.90 -1.21
CA ASN A 115 -24.40 22.99 -2.38
C ASN A 115 -24.14 21.82 -3.34
N GLY A 116 -22.87 21.50 -3.61
CA GLY A 116 -22.50 20.37 -4.47
C GLY A 116 -23.04 19.04 -3.94
N LEU A 117 -22.83 18.74 -2.67
CA LEU A 117 -23.34 17.50 -2.05
C LEU A 117 -24.87 17.43 -2.09
N ALA A 118 -25.56 18.55 -1.84
CA ALA A 118 -27.02 18.63 -1.94
C ALA A 118 -27.54 18.34 -3.36
N GLU A 119 -26.85 18.80 -4.42
CA GLU A 119 -27.21 18.49 -5.81
C GLU A 119 -27.15 16.97 -6.11
N TRP A 120 -26.29 16.25 -5.40
CA TRP A 120 -26.15 14.80 -5.50
C TRP A 120 -27.01 14.02 -4.48
N GLY A 121 -27.79 14.72 -3.65
CA GLY A 121 -28.62 14.09 -2.62
C GLY A 121 -27.80 13.46 -1.49
N MET A 122 -26.60 13.98 -1.24
CA MET A 122 -25.73 13.55 -0.15
C MET A 122 -25.99 14.43 1.06
N ASP A 123 -26.55 13.84 2.11
CA ASP A 123 -26.85 14.49 3.37
C ASP A 123 -25.75 14.26 4.42
N ARG A 124 -25.92 14.90 5.57
CA ARG A 124 -25.00 14.78 6.70
C ARG A 124 -24.96 13.34 7.24
N GLU A 125 -26.10 12.66 7.26
CA GLU A 125 -26.21 11.28 7.71
C GLU A 125 -25.32 10.35 6.87
N ARG A 126 -25.30 10.52 5.54
CA ARG A 126 -24.42 9.75 4.64
C ARG A 126 -22.94 10.04 4.89
N LEU A 127 -22.55 11.31 5.05
CA LEU A 127 -21.17 11.68 5.34
C LEU A 127 -20.70 11.09 6.69
N LEU A 128 -21.57 11.12 7.71
CA LEU A 128 -21.31 10.47 8.99
C LEU A 128 -21.20 8.95 8.85
N ALA A 129 -22.07 8.34 8.06
CA ALA A 129 -22.01 6.90 7.79
C ALA A 129 -20.66 6.54 7.16
N LEU A 130 -20.21 7.26 6.12
CA LEU A 130 -18.92 7.03 5.45
C LEU A 130 -17.75 7.22 6.42
N LYS A 131 -17.73 8.31 7.18
CA LYS A 131 -16.68 8.58 8.18
C LYS A 131 -16.55 7.45 9.21
N ASN A 132 -17.65 6.80 9.55
CA ASN A 132 -17.70 5.72 10.54
C ASN A 132 -17.64 4.31 9.93
N ALA A 133 -17.69 4.17 8.60
CA ALA A 133 -17.82 2.89 7.93
C ALA A 133 -16.51 2.08 7.91
N ALA A 134 -15.37 2.78 7.95
CA ALA A 134 -14.05 2.16 7.95
C ALA A 134 -13.06 2.96 8.79
N GLN A 135 -11.96 2.31 9.19
CA GLN A 135 -10.78 2.99 9.68
C GLN A 135 -9.94 3.46 8.49
N PHE A 136 -9.81 4.77 8.32
CA PHE A 136 -8.97 5.35 7.28
C PHE A 136 -7.57 5.57 7.83
N ALA A 137 -6.56 5.04 7.13
CA ALA A 137 -5.16 5.13 7.52
C ALA A 137 -4.30 5.44 6.28
N VAL A 138 -3.36 6.37 6.43
CA VAL A 138 -2.37 6.69 5.40
C VAL A 138 -1.03 6.12 5.84
N TYR A 139 -0.57 5.10 5.13
CA TYR A 139 0.73 4.49 5.35
C TYR A 139 1.76 5.12 4.42
N THR A 140 2.90 5.52 4.97
CA THR A 140 3.95 6.24 4.23
C THR A 140 5.29 5.51 4.34
N PRO A 141 5.55 4.48 3.52
CA PRO A 141 6.86 3.85 3.48
C PRO A 141 7.95 4.88 3.14
N GLY A 142 8.96 4.99 4.01
CA GLY A 142 10.05 5.96 3.83
C GLY A 142 9.75 7.41 4.20
N SER A 143 8.60 7.69 4.82
CA SER A 143 8.27 9.01 5.37
C SER A 143 7.52 8.89 6.70
N ASP A 144 7.67 9.87 7.56
CA ASP A 144 6.96 10.02 8.84
C ASP A 144 5.71 10.94 8.73
N ALA A 145 5.31 11.32 7.52
CA ALA A 145 4.15 12.19 7.29
C ALA A 145 2.81 11.50 7.60
N GLY A 146 2.77 10.16 7.55
CA GLY A 146 1.63 9.33 7.94
C GLY A 146 2.05 8.26 8.93
N ILE A 147 1.48 7.06 8.81
CA ILE A 147 1.90 5.90 9.58
C ILE A 147 3.14 5.29 8.90
N PRO A 148 4.32 5.34 9.52
CA PRO A 148 5.51 4.73 8.94
C PRO A 148 5.37 3.21 8.88
N VAL A 149 5.97 2.62 7.85
CA VAL A 149 6.00 1.17 7.63
C VAL A 149 7.43 0.69 7.71
N SER A 150 7.65 -0.31 8.57
CA SER A 150 8.95 -0.98 8.67
C SER A 150 9.05 -2.12 7.67
N VAL A 151 10.10 -2.10 6.84
CA VAL A 151 10.38 -3.20 5.90
C VAL A 151 11.18 -4.33 6.56
N LEU A 152 11.75 -4.09 7.74
CA LEU A 152 12.55 -5.10 8.45
C LEU A 152 11.71 -6.25 9.03
N THR A 153 10.41 -6.01 9.23
CA THR A 153 9.48 -7.02 9.77
C THR A 153 9.24 -8.19 8.80
N SER A 154 9.46 -7.99 7.50
CA SER A 154 9.30 -9.02 6.46
C SER A 154 10.32 -10.18 6.54
N LEU A 155 11.29 -10.12 7.46
CA LEU A 155 12.36 -11.11 7.63
C LEU A 155 11.95 -12.26 8.57
N HIS A 156 10.91 -12.05 9.37
CA HIS A 156 10.42 -13.04 10.32
C HIS A 156 9.85 -14.26 9.60
N ALA A 157 10.06 -15.44 10.18
CA ALA A 157 9.40 -16.64 9.70
C ALA A 157 7.89 -16.47 9.91
N PRO A 158 7.06 -16.63 8.86
CA PRO A 158 5.62 -16.45 8.99
C PRO A 158 5.04 -17.52 9.94
N PRO A 159 3.94 -17.21 10.66
CA PRO A 159 3.23 -18.21 11.44
C PRO A 159 2.71 -19.30 10.49
N ILE A 160 3.24 -20.52 10.62
CA ILE A 160 2.90 -21.61 9.71
C ILE A 160 1.69 -22.37 10.28
N PRO A 161 0.54 -22.41 9.57
CA PRO A 161 -0.61 -23.18 10.03
C PRO A 161 -0.25 -24.67 10.14
N SER A 162 -0.64 -25.31 11.24
CA SER A 162 -0.54 -26.76 11.36
C SER A 162 -1.34 -27.43 10.25
N THR A 163 -0.73 -28.35 9.51
CA THR A 163 -1.42 -29.08 8.46
C THR A 163 -2.27 -30.19 9.09
N SER A 164 -3.44 -30.47 8.51
CA SER A 164 -4.32 -31.55 8.96
C SER A 164 -3.76 -32.96 8.68
N LEU A 165 -2.64 -33.06 7.97
CA LEU A 165 -2.08 -34.31 7.45
C LEU A 165 -0.84 -34.84 8.20
N GLY A 166 -0.53 -34.32 9.40
CA GLY A 166 0.60 -34.82 10.20
C GLY A 166 1.99 -34.60 9.57
N THR A 167 2.07 -33.78 8.50
CA THR A 167 3.32 -33.30 7.90
C THR A 167 3.87 -32.13 8.70
N SER A 168 5.20 -31.92 8.65
CA SER A 168 5.78 -30.72 9.25
C SER A 168 5.12 -29.46 8.65
N PRO A 169 4.85 -28.41 9.43
CA PRO A 169 4.25 -27.17 8.92
C PRO A 169 4.97 -26.63 7.67
N TRP A 170 6.30 -26.72 7.63
CA TRP A 170 7.11 -26.35 6.47
C TRP A 170 6.78 -27.18 5.22
N GLU A 171 6.66 -28.50 5.36
CA GLU A 171 6.48 -29.40 4.23
C GLU A 171 5.15 -29.20 3.53
N GLY A 172 4.06 -29.00 4.28
CA GLY A 172 2.74 -28.78 3.68
C GLY A 172 2.53 -27.40 3.09
N ASN A 173 3.41 -26.44 3.35
CA ASN A 173 3.30 -25.06 2.88
C ASN A 173 4.49 -24.61 2.02
N ARG A 174 5.33 -25.55 1.56
CA ARG A 174 6.63 -25.25 0.93
C ARG A 174 6.53 -24.28 -0.26
N ASP A 175 5.55 -24.46 -1.13
CA ASP A 175 5.40 -23.63 -2.33
C ASP A 175 5.01 -22.18 -1.98
N LEU A 176 4.09 -22.01 -1.03
CA LEU A 176 3.68 -20.70 -0.52
C LEU A 176 4.86 -20.00 0.19
N LEU A 177 5.57 -20.72 1.05
CA LEU A 177 6.72 -20.19 1.78
C LEU A 177 7.86 -19.79 0.83
N ARG A 178 8.15 -20.59 -0.20
CA ARG A 178 9.15 -20.23 -1.22
C ARG A 178 8.74 -19.02 -2.05
N ALA A 179 7.47 -18.89 -2.41
CA ALA A 179 6.96 -17.71 -3.09
C ALA A 179 7.11 -16.44 -2.21
N GLN A 180 6.81 -16.56 -0.92
CA GLN A 180 7.00 -15.48 0.05
C GLN A 180 8.49 -15.12 0.22
N ILE A 181 9.38 -16.10 0.36
CA ILE A 181 10.84 -15.89 0.41
C ILE A 181 11.30 -15.14 -0.84
N ALA A 182 10.90 -15.60 -2.03
CA ALA A 182 11.29 -14.97 -3.28
C ALA A 182 10.85 -13.50 -3.35
N SER A 183 9.61 -13.21 -2.91
CA SER A 183 9.08 -11.84 -2.84
C SER A 183 9.85 -10.97 -1.83
N THR A 184 10.12 -11.48 -0.62
CA THR A 184 10.90 -10.79 0.40
C THR A 184 12.32 -10.47 -0.09
N VAL A 185 12.99 -11.44 -0.71
CA VAL A 185 14.35 -11.25 -1.25
C VAL A 185 14.36 -10.25 -2.39
N THR A 186 13.39 -10.30 -3.32
CA THR A 186 13.27 -9.31 -4.40
C THR A 186 13.03 -7.91 -3.86
N ALA A 187 12.15 -7.74 -2.86
CA ALA A 187 11.90 -6.44 -2.24
C ALA A 187 13.16 -5.91 -1.53
N LEU A 188 13.87 -6.76 -0.79
CA LEU A 188 15.11 -6.40 -0.09
C LEU A 188 16.22 -5.97 -1.06
N LEU A 189 16.41 -6.73 -2.13
CA LEU A 189 17.37 -6.40 -3.18
C LEU A 189 16.99 -5.10 -3.91
N GLY A 190 15.70 -4.89 -4.16
CA GLY A 190 15.19 -3.63 -4.69
C GLY A 190 15.55 -2.42 -3.82
N LEU A 191 15.45 -2.53 -2.49
CA LEU A 191 15.81 -1.45 -1.56
C LEU A 191 17.29 -1.06 -1.63
N VAL A 192 18.20 -2.02 -1.85
CA VAL A 192 19.64 -1.74 -1.97
C VAL A 192 20.09 -1.41 -3.41
N GLY A 193 19.13 -1.20 -4.32
CA GLY A 193 19.39 -0.79 -5.71
C GLY A 193 19.65 -1.96 -6.67
N LEU A 194 19.27 -3.18 -6.31
CA LEU A 194 19.41 -4.41 -7.11
C LEU A 194 18.04 -4.96 -7.56
N GLY A 195 17.14 -4.09 -8.02
CA GLY A 195 15.74 -4.44 -8.31
C GLY A 195 15.49 -5.20 -9.62
N GLU A 196 16.37 -5.07 -10.62
CA GLU A 196 16.20 -5.70 -11.94
C GLU A 196 17.00 -7.01 -12.06
N MET A 197 16.88 -7.90 -11.07
CA MET A 197 17.57 -9.18 -11.08
C MET A 197 16.63 -10.33 -11.37
N ASP A 198 17.04 -11.23 -12.27
CA ASP A 198 16.36 -12.51 -12.51
C ASP A 198 16.56 -13.42 -11.29
N PRO A 199 15.50 -13.79 -10.55
CA PRO A 199 15.59 -14.64 -9.35
C PRO A 199 16.27 -16.00 -9.61
N LEU A 200 16.20 -16.51 -10.85
CA LEU A 200 16.75 -17.81 -11.20
C LEU A 200 18.22 -17.75 -11.64
N ARG A 201 18.78 -16.55 -11.84
CA ARG A 201 20.15 -16.36 -12.36
C ARG A 201 21.05 -15.54 -11.43
N SER A 202 20.48 -14.70 -10.57
CA SER A 202 21.24 -13.87 -9.64
C SER A 202 21.79 -14.70 -8.49
N CYS A 203 23.12 -14.64 -8.31
CA CYS A 203 23.79 -15.29 -7.18
C CYS A 203 23.33 -14.70 -5.85
N GLU A 204 23.04 -13.40 -5.81
CA GLU A 204 22.50 -12.68 -4.65
C GLU A 204 21.13 -13.23 -4.26
N HIS A 205 20.20 -13.32 -5.22
CA HIS A 205 18.85 -13.79 -4.96
C HIS A 205 18.85 -15.26 -4.51
N ILE A 206 19.61 -16.11 -5.21
CA ILE A 206 19.74 -17.53 -4.88
C ILE A 206 20.35 -17.72 -3.48
N LEU A 207 21.40 -16.97 -3.14
CA LEU A 207 22.04 -17.05 -1.83
C LEU A 207 21.07 -16.64 -0.72
N LEU A 208 20.46 -15.45 -0.84
CA LEU A 208 19.56 -14.92 0.18
C LEU A 208 18.32 -15.81 0.34
N SER A 209 17.72 -16.26 -0.76
CA SER A 209 16.58 -17.18 -0.72
C SER A 209 16.92 -18.49 0.01
N THR A 210 18.14 -19.01 -0.20
CA THR A 210 18.60 -20.22 0.49
C THR A 210 18.84 -19.97 1.98
N ILE A 211 19.35 -18.80 2.36
CA ILE A 211 19.50 -18.39 3.78
C ILE A 211 18.13 -18.32 4.46
N PHE A 212 17.14 -17.67 3.83
CA PHE A 212 15.77 -17.63 4.35
C PHE A 212 15.16 -19.03 4.47
N GLU A 213 15.28 -19.85 3.42
CA GLU A 213 14.75 -21.22 3.43
C GLU A 213 15.40 -22.06 4.53
N ASN A 214 16.71 -21.92 4.75
CA ASN A 214 17.41 -22.60 5.84
C ASN A 214 16.89 -22.19 7.23
N ALA A 215 16.69 -20.90 7.46
CA ALA A 215 16.20 -20.39 8.74
C ALA A 215 14.71 -20.74 8.99
N TRP A 216 13.85 -20.45 8.01
CA TRP A 216 12.40 -20.62 8.14
C TRP A 216 11.99 -22.10 8.21
N SER A 217 12.71 -23.00 7.53
CA SER A 217 12.47 -24.46 7.66
C SER A 217 12.75 -25.00 9.07
N GLN A 218 13.52 -24.27 9.87
CA GLN A 218 13.82 -24.57 11.27
C GLN A 218 12.95 -23.74 12.24
N ALA A 219 11.89 -23.08 11.75
CA ALA A 219 11.06 -22.14 12.50
C ALA A 219 11.87 -21.00 13.15
N ARG A 220 13.02 -20.63 12.57
CA ARG A 220 13.87 -19.54 13.02
C ARG A 220 13.62 -18.30 12.18
N SER A 221 13.30 -17.19 12.83
CA SER A 221 13.27 -15.88 12.18
C SER A 221 14.68 -15.37 11.92
N LEU A 222 14.83 -14.50 10.92
CA LEU A 222 16.05 -13.74 10.68
C LEU A 222 15.84 -12.28 11.06
N ASP A 223 16.88 -11.63 11.55
CA ASP A 223 17.00 -10.18 11.54
C ASP A 223 18.03 -9.74 10.49
N MET A 224 18.13 -8.42 10.27
CA MET A 224 19.08 -7.88 9.29
C MET A 224 20.55 -8.18 9.62
N ALA A 225 20.92 -8.16 10.91
CA ALA A 225 22.30 -8.40 11.32
C ALA A 225 22.69 -9.86 11.05
N GLU A 226 21.80 -10.80 11.36
CA GLU A 226 21.97 -12.21 11.04
C GLU A 226 22.01 -12.46 9.53
N LEU A 227 21.15 -11.80 8.75
CA LEU A 227 21.16 -11.92 7.30
C LEU A 227 22.48 -11.42 6.69
N ILE A 228 23.01 -10.29 7.18
CA ILE A 228 24.31 -9.74 6.77
C ILE A 228 25.45 -10.70 7.14
N LEU A 229 25.39 -11.30 8.33
CA LEU A 229 26.40 -12.26 8.79
C LEU A 229 26.36 -13.55 7.97
N GLN A 230 25.17 -14.09 7.72
CA GLN A 230 24.98 -15.31 6.94
C GLN A 230 25.21 -15.09 5.44
N THR A 231 25.09 -13.87 4.94
CA THR A 231 25.53 -13.54 3.58
C THR A 231 27.05 -13.71 3.45
N GLN A 232 27.81 -13.28 4.46
CA GLN A 232 29.27 -13.45 4.50
C GLN A 232 29.66 -14.91 4.75
N ASN A 233 28.98 -15.56 5.70
CA ASN A 233 29.24 -16.92 6.16
C ASN A 233 27.94 -17.75 6.15
N PRO A 234 27.50 -18.26 4.99
CA PRO A 234 26.27 -19.01 4.85
C PRO A 234 26.31 -20.29 5.68
N PRO A 235 25.18 -20.68 6.28
CA PRO A 235 25.09 -21.87 7.13
C PRO A 235 25.10 -23.20 6.35
N PHE A 236 25.65 -23.19 5.13
CA PHE A 236 25.70 -24.32 4.22
C PHE A 236 26.93 -24.22 3.29
N ASP A 237 27.47 -25.37 2.90
CA ASP A 237 28.71 -25.44 2.11
C ASP A 237 28.49 -25.41 0.59
N LYS A 238 27.26 -25.67 0.12
CA LYS A 238 26.92 -25.79 -1.31
C LYS A 238 25.64 -25.06 -1.69
N LEU A 239 25.63 -24.55 -2.92
CA LEU A 239 24.43 -24.07 -3.62
C LEU A 239 24.27 -24.88 -4.90
N GLY A 240 23.17 -25.65 -4.98
CA GLY A 240 23.01 -26.65 -6.02
C GLY A 240 24.17 -27.66 -6.02
N ALA A 241 24.81 -27.83 -7.18
CA ALA A 241 25.92 -28.77 -7.33
C ALA A 241 27.30 -28.22 -6.90
N PHE A 242 27.42 -26.92 -6.67
CA PHE A 242 28.71 -26.24 -6.48
C PHE A 242 28.95 -25.83 -5.03
N PRO A 243 30.21 -25.82 -4.56
CA PRO A 243 30.56 -25.14 -3.31
C PRO A 243 30.16 -23.66 -3.37
N VAL A 244 29.73 -23.10 -2.24
CA VAL A 244 29.30 -21.68 -2.17
C VAL A 244 30.39 -20.75 -2.68
N ASP A 245 31.65 -20.94 -2.30
CA ASP A 245 32.75 -20.08 -2.75
C ASP A 245 33.01 -20.14 -4.26
N THR A 246 32.62 -21.24 -4.91
CA THR A 246 32.70 -21.37 -6.38
C THR A 246 31.52 -20.69 -7.05
N PHE A 247 30.32 -20.82 -6.47
CA PHE A 247 29.10 -20.24 -7.01
C PHE A 247 29.02 -18.71 -6.80
N PHE A 248 29.37 -18.24 -5.61
CA PHE A 248 29.36 -16.83 -5.23
C PHE A 248 30.56 -16.52 -4.32
N PRO A 249 31.66 -16.02 -4.90
CA PRO A 249 32.93 -15.83 -4.18
C PRO A 249 32.82 -14.93 -2.95
N ALA A 250 33.65 -15.19 -1.93
CA ALA A 250 33.67 -14.43 -0.67
C ALA A 250 33.77 -12.90 -0.85
N LYS A 251 34.53 -12.42 -1.85
CA LYS A 251 34.64 -11.00 -2.16
C LYS A 251 33.31 -10.38 -2.60
N GLU A 252 32.55 -11.10 -3.43
CA GLU A 252 31.27 -10.62 -3.95
C GLU A 252 30.17 -10.74 -2.88
N ARG A 253 30.19 -11.82 -2.08
CA ARG A 253 29.34 -11.94 -0.88
C ARG A 253 29.56 -10.80 0.11
N MET A 254 30.82 -10.42 0.34
CA MET A 254 31.15 -9.26 1.18
C MET A 254 30.60 -7.95 0.58
N ALA A 255 30.66 -7.78 -0.74
CA ALA A 255 30.06 -6.61 -1.40
C ALA A 255 28.54 -6.55 -1.19
N LEU A 256 27.84 -7.69 -1.34
CA LEU A 256 26.41 -7.79 -1.06
C LEU A 256 26.11 -7.49 0.42
N ALA A 257 26.89 -8.04 1.36
CA ALA A 257 26.74 -7.78 2.78
C ALA A 257 26.89 -6.29 3.14
N LEU A 258 27.82 -5.59 2.48
CA LEU A 258 27.98 -4.13 2.62
C LEU A 258 26.76 -3.37 2.09
N GLN A 259 26.20 -3.79 0.96
CA GLN A 259 24.97 -3.20 0.41
C GLN A 259 23.78 -3.40 1.35
N LEU A 260 23.59 -4.60 1.89
CA LEU A 260 22.56 -4.90 2.89
C LEU A 260 22.75 -4.07 4.16
N ASN A 261 24.00 -3.87 4.60
CA ASN A 261 24.31 -3.04 5.77
C ASN A 261 23.93 -1.57 5.58
N ASN A 262 23.83 -1.06 4.35
CA ASN A 262 23.36 0.30 4.12
C ASN A 262 21.93 0.52 4.62
N ILE A 263 21.08 -0.52 4.64
CA ILE A 263 19.73 -0.43 5.23
C ILE A 263 19.82 -0.09 6.73
N LEU A 264 20.83 -0.60 7.44
CA LEU A 264 21.03 -0.33 8.86
C LEU A 264 21.79 0.99 9.12
N ALA A 265 22.79 1.28 8.28
CA ALA A 265 23.76 2.33 8.54
C ALA A 265 23.41 3.69 7.91
N ALA A 266 22.68 3.72 6.80
CA ALA A 266 22.40 4.97 6.10
C ALA A 266 21.23 5.72 6.77
N PRO A 267 21.38 7.02 7.10
CA PRO A 267 20.31 7.81 7.72
C PRO A 267 19.00 7.83 6.92
N ALA A 268 19.08 7.79 5.58
CA ALA A 268 17.92 7.74 4.70
C ALA A 268 17.05 6.49 4.91
N PHE A 269 17.61 5.40 5.47
CA PHE A 269 16.87 4.18 5.79
C PHE A 269 16.33 4.15 7.23
N GLU A 270 16.61 5.15 8.08
CA GLU A 270 16.12 5.14 9.45
C GLU A 270 14.60 5.03 9.55
N ILE A 271 13.88 5.78 8.71
CA ILE A 271 12.41 5.76 8.67
C ILE A 271 11.89 4.39 8.20
N TRP A 272 12.60 3.72 7.28
CA TRP A 272 12.23 2.38 6.78
C TRP A 272 12.44 1.26 7.80
N ARG A 273 13.16 1.53 8.90
CA ARG A 273 13.36 0.61 10.02
C ARG A 273 12.35 0.80 11.14
N GLN A 274 11.64 1.93 11.14
CA GLN A 274 10.68 2.31 12.16
C GLN A 274 9.24 2.14 11.63
N GLY A 275 8.29 2.05 12.56
CA GLY A 275 6.87 1.98 12.22
C GLY A 275 6.28 0.58 12.30
N GLN A 276 5.04 0.47 11.80
CA GLN A 276 4.27 -0.76 11.89
C GLN A 276 4.77 -1.80 10.90
N SER A 277 4.63 -3.07 11.28
CA SER A 277 4.77 -4.18 10.33
C SER A 277 3.71 -4.05 9.25
N LEU A 278 4.06 -4.33 8.00
CA LEU A 278 3.08 -4.53 6.94
C LEU A 278 2.57 -5.97 6.95
N ASP A 279 2.16 -6.43 8.14
CA ASP A 279 1.50 -7.72 8.30
C ASP A 279 -0.01 -7.48 8.25
N ILE A 280 -0.69 -8.16 7.32
CA ILE A 280 -2.13 -8.07 7.09
C ILE A 280 -2.84 -9.29 7.71
N ALA A 281 -2.07 -10.23 8.29
CA ALA A 281 -2.58 -11.47 8.90
C ALA A 281 -3.21 -11.27 10.29
#